data_AF-A0A831P1F1-F1
#
_entry.id   AF-A0A831P1F1-F1
#
_cell.length_a   1.000
_cell.length_b   1.000
_cell.length_c   1.000
_cell.angle_alpha   90.00
_cell.angle_beta   90.00
_cell.angle_gamma   90.00
#
_symmetry.space_group_name_H-M   'P 1'
#
loop_
_entity.id
_entity.type
_entity.pdbx_description
1 polymer ?
#
loop_
_entity_poly.entity_id
_entity_poly.type
_entity_poly.pdbx_seq_one_letter_code
_entity_poly.pdbx_strand_id
1 'polypeptide(L)' 'MKQGYNTQLTRQIGEHLVVAKLGRLGILATPFAGNIPDYDLLASDLSGHSLPIQVKTINGPSWQFSATSFLDIKFDSD' A
#
# COMPACT_ATOMS: atom_id res chain seq x y z
N MET A 1 26.23 -0.55 -7.15
CA MET A 1 25.14 -0.57 -6.14
C MET A 1 24.00 0.34 -6.60
N LYS A 2 22.73 -0.04 -6.35
CA LYS A 2 21.61 0.83 -5.90
C LYS A 2 20.24 0.71 -6.57
N GLN A 3 20.01 -0.09 -7.62
CA GLN A 3 18.63 -0.23 -8.14
C GLN A 3 17.72 -0.94 -7.13
N GLY A 4 18.17 -2.06 -6.55
CA GLY A 4 17.45 -2.76 -5.49
C GLY A 4 17.29 -1.91 -4.21
N TYR A 5 18.34 -1.19 -3.82
CA TYR A 5 18.31 -0.31 -2.64
C TYR A 5 17.30 0.84 -2.78
N ASN A 6 17.29 1.55 -3.92
CA ASN A 6 16.34 2.64 -4.15
C ASN A 6 14.90 2.13 -4.26
N THR A 7 14.70 0.95 -4.86
CA THR A 7 13.39 0.29 -4.92
C THR A 7 12.90 -0.09 -3.52
N GLN A 8 13.78 -0.66 -2.70
CA GLN A 8 13.48 -1.02 -1.32
C GLN A 8 13.16 0.22 -0.47
N LEU A 9 13.93 1.31 -0.61
CA LEU A 9 13.63 2.58 0.06
C LEU A 9 12.27 3.13 -0.37
N THR A 10 11.97 3.11 -1.67
CA THR A 10 10.70 3.59 -2.21
C THR A 10 9.52 2.80 -1.63
N ARG A 11 9.65 1.47 -1.58
CA ARG A 11 8.67 0.58 -0.95
C ARG A 11 8.48 0.92 0.53
N GLN A 12 9.57 0.96 1.29
CA GLN A 12 9.53 1.22 2.73
C GLN A 12 8.90 2.59 3.05
N ILE A 13 9.31 3.64 2.33
CA ILE A 13 8.77 4.99 2.52
C ILE A 13 7.26 4.99 2.27
N GLY A 14 6.80 4.40 1.18
CA GLY A 14 5.38 4.43 0.85
C GLY A 14 4.51 3.59 1.77
N GLU A 15 4.98 2.43 2.25
CA GLU A 15 4.29 1.65 3.29
C GLU A 15 4.07 2.49 4.55
N HIS A 16 5.10 3.21 5.01
CA HIS A 16 5.00 4.05 6.21
C HIS A 16 4.14 5.30 5.99
N LEU A 17 4.12 5.86 4.77
CA LEU A 17 3.22 6.98 4.43
C LEU A 17 1.74 6.54 4.46
N VAL A 18 1.43 5.34 3.98
CA VAL A 18 0.06 4.79 4.06
C VAL A 18 -0.34 4.55 5.51
N VAL A 19 0.55 3.99 6.34
CA VAL A 19 0.31 3.82 7.79
C VAL A 19 0.06 5.17 8.47
N ALA A 20 0.87 6.19 8.18
CA ALA A 20 0.68 7.53 8.72
C ALA A 20 -0.68 8.13 8.31
N LYS A 21 -1.11 7.90 7.06
CA LYS A 21 -2.40 8.34 6.57
C LYS A 21 -3.57 7.63 7.28
N LEU A 22 -3.48 6.32 7.48
CA LEU A 22 -4.48 5.54 8.22
C LEU A 22 -4.56 5.99 9.68
N GLY A 23 -3.42 6.23 10.34
CA GLY A 23 -3.37 6.78 11.68
C GLY A 23 -4.05 8.15 11.79
N ARG A 24 -3.87 9.03 10.79
CA ARG A 24 -4.60 10.32 10.71
C ARG A 24 -6.11 10.15 10.58
N LEU A 25 -6.58 9.03 10.03
CA LEU A 25 -8.00 8.67 9.93
C LEU A 25 -8.52 7.93 11.17
N GLY A 26 -7.70 7.73 12.21
CA GLY A 26 -8.07 6.98 13.42
C GLY A 26 -8.04 5.47 13.25
N ILE A 27 -7.42 4.96 12.18
CA ILE A 27 -7.31 3.53 11.89
C ILE A 27 -5.93 3.04 12.36
N LEU A 28 -5.91 1.96 13.14
CA LEU A 28 -4.66 1.30 13.54
C LEU A 28 -4.11 0.55 12.33
N ALA A 29 -2.82 0.72 12.02
CA ALA A 29 -2.18 -0.01 10.93
C ALA A 29 -0.72 -0.31 11.25
N THR A 30 -0.22 -1.45 10.79
CA THR A 30 1.19 -1.84 10.92
C THR A 30 1.74 -2.39 9.61
N PRO A 31 2.95 -2.00 9.20
CA PRO A 31 3.72 -2.72 8.20
C PRO A 31 4.35 -3.98 8.82
N PHE A 32 4.82 -4.88 7.97
CA PHE A 32 5.60 -6.05 8.39
C PHE A 32 7.10 -5.82 8.26
N ALA A 33 7.89 -6.38 9.19
CA ALA A 33 9.35 -6.26 9.17
C ALA A 33 10.01 -7.01 7.99
N GLY A 34 9.30 -7.96 7.38
CA GLY A 34 9.74 -8.73 6.24
C GLY A 34 8.72 -8.70 5.10
N ASN A 35 9.12 -9.24 3.94
CA ASN A 35 8.19 -9.42 2.84
C ASN A 35 7.20 -10.54 3.19
N ILE A 36 5.92 -10.20 3.29
CA ILE A 36 4.83 -11.16 3.49
C ILE A 36 4.19 -11.40 2.11
N PRO A 37 3.75 -12.63 1.80
CA PRO A 37 2.95 -12.86 0.61
C PRO A 37 1.68 -11.99 0.60
N ASP A 38 1.30 -11.51 -0.59
CA ASP A 38 -0.02 -10.95 -0.92
C ASP A 38 -0.42 -9.58 -0.32
N TYR A 39 0.23 -9.08 0.74
CA TYR A 39 -0.05 -7.76 1.30
C TYR A 39 1.13 -7.18 2.09
N ASP A 40 1.14 -5.85 2.24
CA ASP A 40 2.25 -5.11 2.86
C ASP A 40 1.91 -4.59 4.26
N LEU A 41 0.62 -4.32 4.53
CA LEU A 41 0.13 -3.78 5.80
C LEU A 41 -1.08 -4.57 6.32
N LEU A 42 -1.29 -4.52 7.63
CA LEU A 42 -2.57 -4.89 8.24
C LEU A 42 -3.17 -3.65 8.91
N ALA A 43 -4.36 -3.25 8.47
CA ALA A 43 -5.17 -2.24 9.14
C ALA A 43 -6.20 -2.93 10.05
N SER A 44 -6.52 -2.32 11.20
CA SER A 44 -7.49 -2.86 12.15
C SER A 44 -8.31 -1.75 12.78
N ASP A 45 -9.57 -2.07 13.06
CA ASP A 45 -10.46 -1.23 13.88
C ASP A 45 -10.35 -1.59 15.37
N LEU A 46 -11.08 -0.85 16.21
CA LEU A 46 -11.11 -1.10 17.65
C LEU A 46 -11.90 -2.38 18.04
N SER A 47 -12.67 -2.93 17.11
CA SER A 47 -13.44 -4.17 17.30
C SER A 47 -12.65 -5.42 16.90
N GLY A 48 -11.43 -5.25 16.37
CA GLY A 48 -10.54 -6.33 15.96
C GLY A 48 -10.79 -6.81 14.53
N HIS A 49 -11.64 -6.14 13.74
CA HIS A 49 -11.73 -6.43 12.32
C HIS A 49 -10.48 -5.93 11.62
N SER A 50 -9.86 -6.80 10.81
CA SER A 50 -8.61 -6.49 10.13
C SER A 50 -8.76 -6.56 8.61
N LEU A 51 -8.09 -5.65 7.91
CA LEU A 51 -8.06 -5.58 6.46
C LEU A 51 -6.59 -5.63 5.97
N PRO A 52 -6.20 -6.65 5.18
CA PRO A 52 -4.90 -6.66 4.53
C PRO A 52 -4.84 -5.61 3.41
N ILE A 53 -3.75 -4.86 3.32
CA ILE A 53 -3.56 -3.80 2.33
C ILE A 53 -2.26 -4.03 1.56
N GLN A 54 -2.38 -4.11 0.24
CA GLN A 54 -1.24 -4.06 -0.67
C GLN A 54 -0.94 -2.60 -1.04
N VAL A 55 0.32 -2.20 -0.87
CA VAL A 55 0.84 -0.88 -1.21
C VAL A 55 1.69 -0.98 -2.48
N LYS A 56 1.41 -0.10 -3.45
CA LYS A 56 2.22 0.04 -4.67
C LYS A 56 2.79 1.46 -4.72
N THR A 57 4.10 1.54 -4.85
CA THR A 57 4.84 2.81 -4.76
C THR A 57 5.81 2.94 -5.92
N ILE A 58 6.02 4.17 -6.35
CA ILE A 58 6.90 4.48 -7.46
C ILE A 58 7.69 5.74 -7.17
N ASN A 59 8.95 5.73 -7.58
CA ASN A 59 9.87 6.85 -7.49
C ASN A 59 10.27 7.25 -8.92
N GLY A 60 9.28 7.75 -9.66
CA GLY A 60 9.39 8.09 -11.07
C GLY A 60 8.11 8.75 -11.60
N PRO A 61 8.18 9.47 -12.74
CA PRO A 61 7.09 10.33 -13.22
C PRO A 61 5.93 9.59 -13.91
N SER A 62 6.07 8.30 -14.24
CA SER A 62 5.06 7.55 -15.00
C SER A 62 4.48 6.41 -14.16
N TRP A 63 3.18 6.44 -13.91
CA TRP A 63 2.44 5.33 -13.33
C TRP A 63 2.26 4.25 -14.39
N GLN A 64 3.04 3.17 -14.32
CA GLN A 64 3.09 2.14 -15.36
C GLN A 64 2.14 0.96 -15.14
N PHE A 65 1.29 1.01 -14.10
CA PHE A 65 0.33 -0.06 -13.82
C PHE A 65 -1.07 0.33 -14.29
N SER A 66 -1.71 -0.59 -15.02
CA SER A 66 -3.13 -0.47 -15.31
C SER A 66 -3.94 -0.77 -14.04
N ALA A 67 -4.84 0.13 -13.66
CA ALA A 67 -5.75 -0.11 -12.54
C ALA A 67 -6.62 -1.37 -12.77
N THR A 68 -6.90 -1.70 -14.03
CA THR A 68 -7.64 -2.91 -14.42
C THR A 68 -6.90 -4.22 -14.09
N SER A 69 -5.61 -4.18 -13.78
CA SER A 69 -4.86 -5.36 -13.33
C SER A 69 -5.17 -5.73 -11.88
N PHE A 70 -5.78 -4.82 -11.11
CA PHE A 70 -6.05 -5.00 -9.67
C PHE A 70 -7.51 -4.78 -9.29
N LEU A 71 -8.28 -4.08 -10.14
CA LEU A 71 -9.65 -3.66 -9.87
C LEU A 71 -10.55 -4.02 -11.05
N ASP A 72 -11.76 -4.52 -10.76
CA ASP A 72 -12.85 -4.53 -11.73
C ASP A 72 -13.49 -3.14 -11.75
N ILE A 73 -13.31 -2.40 -12.85
CA ILE A 73 -13.71 -1.00 -12.98
C ILE A 73 -14.99 -0.93 -13.79
N LYS A 74 -16.08 -0.49 -13.14
CA LYS A 74 -17.37 -0.22 -13.79
C LYS A 74 -17.62 1.27 -13.78
N PHE A 75 -17.95 1.81 -14.95
CA PHE A 75 -18.41 3.18 -15.09
C PHE A 75 -19.94 3.15 -15.14
N ASP A 76 -20.60 3.79 -14.18
CA ASP A 76 -22.02 4.11 -14.31
C ASP A 76 -22.14 5.27 -15.30
N SER A 77 -22.96 5.08 -16.33
CA SER A 77 -23.41 6.14 -17.22
C SER A 77 -24.57 6.90 -16.57
N ASP A 78 -24.54 8.23 -16.63
CA ASP A 78 -25.72 9.07 -16.35
C ASP A 78 -26.87 8.79 -17.34
#